data_AF-A0A1Q7K7Z6-F1
#
_entry.id   AF-A0A1Q7K7Z6-F1
#
_cell.length_a   1.000
_cell.length_b   1.000
_cell.length_c   1.000
_cell.angle_alpha   90.00
_cell.angle_beta   90.00
_cell.angle_gamma   90.00
#
_symmetry.space_group_name_H-M   'P 1'
#
loop_
_entity.id
_entity.type
_entity.pdbx_description
1 polymer ?
#
loop_
_entity_poly.entity_id
_entity_poly.type
_entity_poly.pdbx_seq_one_letter_code
_entity_poly.pdbx_strand_id
1 'polypeptide(L)'
;MSVATTFLSGGYSRVVPILSSFFTVKDIQLNVREDYVEFLIADAEVKEKFPSLLKELGKVGMIATAKRSNYFWRLMPTLSSAIRLPIQDGIIISVFKMQKKKPKSRHRQSIPFFLFIAAVSLVFVDGIIRSDSPLARTQLQDPVFLAAIYTVSLIGILGIHELGHVVANRKYGIKASWPYFIPGIPGILPTFGALIVLRANMTNRNVMFDVGIAGPIAGLIVTMIVSIYGSTISTLISAEEAQKLGDQLAPLPFGESLLMIATMHMTGMVTEGTVLVASPVLFAAWLGFLITFLNLMPAWQLDGGHLARSALGVRWHKILTYVSIVILFARGFYPMAILVLFFSMKSPESAPLDDV
;
A
#
# COMPACT_ATOMS: atom_id res chain seq x y z
N MET A 1 36.23 29.69 13.72
CA MET A 1 35.94 28.44 14.47
C MET A 1 35.89 27.31 13.46
N SER A 2 36.68 26.26 13.67
CA SER A 2 36.75 25.10 12.78
C SER A 2 35.40 24.36 12.78
N VAL A 3 35.02 23.76 11.65
CA VAL A 3 33.82 22.88 11.54
C VAL A 3 33.80 21.80 12.63
N ALA A 4 34.97 21.36 13.09
CA ALA A 4 35.12 20.42 14.20
C ALA A 4 34.68 20.97 15.56
N THR A 5 34.83 22.27 15.82
CA THR A 5 34.45 22.89 17.10
C THR A 5 32.94 23.12 17.22
N THR A 6 32.24 23.33 16.10
CA THR A 6 30.77 23.43 16.08
C THR A 6 30.08 22.06 16.22
N PHE A 7 30.75 20.98 15.78
CA PHE A 7 30.27 19.60 15.91
C PHE A 7 30.20 19.11 17.36
N LEU A 8 31.24 19.44 18.14
CA LEU A 8 31.39 18.99 19.52
C LEU A 8 30.45 19.73 20.50
N SER A 9 29.98 20.92 20.16
CA SER A 9 29.07 21.73 21.00
C SER A 9 27.58 21.64 20.61
N GLY A 10 27.25 20.95 19.51
CA GLY A 10 25.89 20.87 18.96
C GLY A 10 25.10 19.62 19.37
N GLY A 11 23.78 19.61 19.10
CA GLY A 11 22.88 18.48 19.37
C GLY A 11 23.21 17.16 18.64
N TYR A 12 24.24 17.14 17.79
CA TYR A 12 24.72 15.99 17.01
C TYR A 12 25.98 15.32 17.60
N SER A 13 26.50 15.80 18.74
CA SER A 13 27.70 15.25 19.39
C SER A 13 27.59 13.75 19.72
N ARG A 14 26.37 13.27 20.03
CA ARG A 14 26.08 11.85 20.31
C ARG A 14 25.96 10.98 19.05
N VAL A 15 25.85 11.59 17.86
CA VAL A 15 25.62 10.85 16.61
C VAL A 15 26.91 10.24 16.07
N VAL A 16 28.04 10.95 16.16
CA VAL A 16 29.33 10.48 15.63
C VAL A 16 29.79 9.16 16.27
N PRO A 17 29.76 8.99 17.62
CA PRO A 17 30.17 7.73 18.24
C PRO A 17 29.25 6.56 17.87
N ILE A 18 27.94 6.82 17.74
CA ILE A 18 26.95 5.81 17.35
C ILE A 18 27.20 5.38 15.90
N LEU A 19 27.38 6.30 14.97
CA LEU A 19 27.65 5.95 13.57
C LEU A 19 28.97 5.21 13.39
N SER A 20 30.00 5.64 14.11
CA SER A 20 31.34 5.04 14.05
C SER A 20 31.41 3.63 14.67
N SER A 21 30.44 3.24 15.51
CA SER A 21 30.37 1.87 16.04
C SER A 21 29.79 0.87 15.03
N PHE A 22 29.07 1.34 14.01
CA PHE A 22 28.51 0.50 12.95
C PHE A 22 29.32 0.57 11.65
N PHE A 23 29.89 1.74 11.35
CA PHE A 23 30.47 2.03 10.04
C PHE A 23 31.80 2.80 10.09
N THR A 24 32.64 2.57 9.07
CA THR A 24 33.89 3.29 8.81
C THR A 24 33.59 4.64 8.16
N VAL A 25 33.53 5.70 8.96
CA VAL A 25 33.31 7.07 8.50
C VAL A 25 34.56 7.63 7.84
N LYS A 26 34.44 8.09 6.59
CA LYS A 26 35.53 8.70 5.80
C LYS A 26 35.50 10.22 5.82
N ASP A 27 34.30 10.79 5.82
CA ASP A 27 34.11 12.24 5.79
C ASP A 27 32.80 12.61 6.48
N ILE A 28 32.70 13.85 6.97
CA ILE A 28 31.56 14.37 7.69
C ILE A 28 31.27 15.80 7.22
N GLN A 29 30.07 16.03 6.71
CA GLN A 29 29.62 17.34 6.26
C GLN A 29 28.38 17.79 7.03
N LEU A 30 28.45 18.97 7.64
CA LEU A 30 27.31 19.57 8.33
C LEU A 30 26.56 20.50 7.37
N ASN A 31 25.29 20.19 7.10
CA ASN A 31 24.44 21.10 6.34
C ASN A 31 23.72 22.05 7.30
N VAL A 32 24.30 23.24 7.50
CA VAL A 32 23.80 24.27 8.43
C VAL A 32 22.42 24.78 8.01
N ARG A 33 22.10 24.81 6.72
CA ARG A 33 20.84 25.40 6.21
C ARG A 33 19.63 24.51 6.45
N GLU A 34 19.81 23.20 6.40
CA GLU A 34 18.71 22.21 6.50
C GLU A 34 18.76 21.39 7.82
N ASP A 35 19.63 21.78 8.77
CA ASP A 35 19.81 21.18 10.10
C ASP A 35 19.95 19.66 10.08
N TYR A 36 20.83 19.13 9.22
CA TYR A 36 21.17 17.70 9.17
C TYR A 36 22.67 17.48 8.91
N VAL A 37 23.13 16.26 9.17
CA VAL A 37 24.54 15.86 9.03
C VAL A 37 24.69 14.73 8.03
N GLU A 38 25.59 14.88 7.05
CA GLU A 38 25.97 13.83 6.10
C GLU A 38 27.28 13.16 6.54
N PHE A 39 27.28 11.83 6.50
CA PHE A 39 28.42 10.97 6.78
C PHE A 39 28.73 10.16 5.53
N LEU A 40 29.96 10.27 5.04
CA LEU A 40 30.45 9.41 3.98
C LEU A 40 31.02 8.13 4.58
N ILE A 41 30.57 6.99 4.07
CA ILE A 41 30.93 5.67 4.56
C ILE A 41 31.58 4.86 3.45
N ALA A 42 32.64 4.14 3.81
CA ALA A 42 33.38 3.26 2.89
C ALA A 42 32.88 1.82 2.87
N ASP A 43 32.05 1.41 3.83
CA ASP A 43 31.59 0.03 3.94
C ASP A 43 30.56 -0.30 2.85
N ALA A 44 30.68 -1.49 2.26
CA ALA A 44 29.75 -1.97 1.24
C ALA A 44 28.41 -2.51 1.82
N GLU A 45 28.42 -2.97 3.07
CA GLU A 45 27.31 -3.69 3.72
C GLU A 45 26.49 -2.79 4.66
N VAL A 46 25.90 -1.73 4.12
CA VAL A 46 25.05 -0.82 4.92
C VAL A 46 23.72 -1.48 5.31
N LYS A 47 23.14 -2.28 4.41
CA LYS A 47 21.78 -2.84 4.54
C LYS A 47 21.55 -3.67 5.81
N GLU A 48 22.53 -4.43 6.27
CA GLU A 48 22.40 -5.32 7.44
C GLU A 48 22.52 -4.57 8.77
N LYS A 49 23.45 -3.59 8.83
CA LYS A 49 23.74 -2.84 10.05
C LYS A 49 22.80 -1.64 10.24
N PHE A 50 22.19 -1.15 9.17
CA PHE A 50 21.34 0.04 9.18
C PHE A 50 20.12 -0.04 10.11
N PRO A 51 19.36 -1.17 10.19
CA PRO A 51 18.27 -1.30 11.15
C PRO A 51 18.72 -1.15 12.61
N SER A 52 19.89 -1.71 12.97
CA SER A 52 20.48 -1.58 14.30
C SER A 52 20.95 -0.16 14.57
N LEU A 53 21.54 0.51 13.58
CA LEU A 53 21.89 1.93 13.66
C LEU A 53 20.65 2.79 13.95
N LEU A 54 19.54 2.58 13.22
CA LEU A 54 18.29 3.32 13.43
C LEU A 54 17.74 3.12 14.85
N LYS A 55 17.88 1.93 15.42
CA LYS A 55 17.47 1.64 16.80
C LYS A 55 18.27 2.44 17.82
N GLU A 56 19.59 2.53 17.66
CA GLU A 56 20.46 3.32 18.55
C GLU A 56 20.25 4.83 18.38
N LEU A 57 20.15 5.31 17.13
CA LEU A 57 19.84 6.71 16.83
C LEU A 57 18.46 7.12 17.39
N GLY A 58 17.48 6.22 17.34
CA GLY A 58 16.15 6.44 17.90
C GLY A 58 16.17 6.73 19.41
N LYS A 59 17.11 6.13 20.19
CA LYS A 59 17.25 6.39 21.64
C LYS A 59 17.68 7.83 21.94
N VAL A 60 18.40 8.46 21.02
CA VAL A 60 18.84 9.86 21.12
C VAL A 60 17.95 10.83 20.35
N GLY A 61 16.81 10.35 19.82
CA GLY A 61 15.85 11.18 19.10
C GLY A 61 16.31 11.58 17.70
N MET A 62 17.13 10.75 17.06
CA MET A 62 17.66 10.96 15.71
C MET A 62 17.16 9.87 14.75
N ILE A 63 17.10 10.18 13.46
CA ILE A 63 16.79 9.24 12.38
C ILE A 63 17.81 9.39 11.26
N ALA A 64 18.09 8.32 10.52
CA ALA A 64 19.05 8.33 9.42
C ALA A 64 18.40 7.91 8.10
N THR A 65 18.95 8.39 6.99
CA THR A 65 18.70 7.86 5.64
C THR A 65 20.02 7.50 4.97
N ALA A 66 20.09 6.36 4.29
CA ALA A 66 21.25 5.95 3.50
C ALA A 66 20.92 6.02 2.00
N LYS A 67 21.82 6.62 1.22
CA LYS A 67 21.73 6.66 -0.24
C LYS A 67 23.10 6.39 -0.87
N ARG A 68 23.13 5.61 -1.93
CA ARG A 68 24.30 5.46 -2.79
C ARG A 68 24.45 6.72 -3.64
N SER A 69 25.65 7.31 -3.67
CA SER A 69 25.94 8.52 -4.43
C SER A 69 27.20 8.33 -5.27
N ASN A 70 27.12 8.69 -6.55
CA ASN A 70 28.29 8.74 -7.44
C ASN A 70 29.08 10.00 -7.07
N TYR A 71 30.21 9.79 -6.41
CA TYR A 71 30.93 10.77 -5.60
C TYR A 71 31.70 11.84 -6.40
N PHE A 72 31.49 11.96 -7.71
CA PHE A 72 32.37 12.74 -8.57
C PHE A 72 32.20 14.28 -8.50
N TRP A 73 31.08 14.82 -8.00
CA TRP A 73 30.77 16.25 -8.17
C TRP A 73 30.61 17.08 -6.88
N ARG A 74 30.65 16.48 -5.69
CA ARG A 74 30.29 17.20 -4.44
C ARG A 74 31.48 17.65 -3.59
N LEU A 75 32.70 17.22 -3.91
CA LEU A 75 33.92 17.66 -3.23
C LEU A 75 34.93 18.21 -4.23
N MET A 76 35.45 19.40 -3.88
CA MET A 76 36.61 20.14 -4.41
C MET A 76 36.33 21.33 -5.35
N PRO A 77 36.29 22.56 -4.80
CA PRO A 77 36.99 23.68 -5.43
C PRO A 77 38.37 23.95 -4.80
N THR A 78 38.68 23.38 -3.61
CA THR A 78 39.77 23.92 -2.77
C THR A 78 40.82 22.95 -2.21
N LEU A 79 40.83 21.65 -2.54
CA LEU A 79 41.95 20.79 -2.13
C LEU A 79 42.81 20.34 -3.31
N SER A 80 44.09 20.62 -3.11
CA SER A 80 45.26 20.32 -3.91
C SER A 80 45.28 18.92 -4.52
N SER A 81 45.83 18.90 -5.73
CA SER A 81 46.15 17.82 -6.68
C SER A 81 46.82 16.54 -6.16
N ALA A 82 46.90 16.27 -4.86
CA ALA A 82 47.75 15.21 -4.30
C ALA A 82 47.03 13.92 -3.86
N ILE A 83 45.70 13.87 -3.78
CA ILE A 83 44.98 12.66 -3.33
C ILE A 83 43.80 12.37 -4.25
N ARG A 84 44.08 11.67 -5.36
CA ARG A 84 43.04 11.01 -6.17
C ARG A 84 42.66 9.70 -5.48
N LEU A 85 41.82 9.76 -4.44
CA LEU A 85 41.14 8.56 -3.97
C LEU A 85 40.03 8.23 -4.98
N PRO A 86 40.06 7.07 -5.66
CA PRO A 86 39.04 6.68 -6.59
C PRO A 86 37.85 6.10 -5.81
N ILE A 87 37.21 6.92 -4.98
CA ILE A 87 35.92 6.52 -4.38
C ILE A 87 34.88 6.78 -5.48
N GLN A 88 34.78 5.86 -6.44
CA GLN A 88 33.78 5.96 -7.51
C GLN A 88 32.37 5.70 -6.96
N ASP A 89 32.26 4.92 -5.87
CA ASP A 89 31.01 4.57 -5.19
C ASP A 89 31.14 4.77 -3.68
N GLY A 90 30.41 5.75 -3.12
CA GLY A 90 30.32 5.97 -1.66
C GLY A 90 28.87 5.95 -1.19
N ILE A 91 28.66 5.54 0.06
CA ILE A 91 27.34 5.61 0.70
C ILE A 91 27.30 6.84 1.60
N ILE A 92 26.27 7.67 1.41
CA ILE A 92 26.02 8.83 2.27
C ILE A 92 24.91 8.45 3.24
N ILE A 93 25.21 8.54 4.54
CA ILE A 93 24.21 8.49 5.60
C ILE A 93 23.92 9.91 6.06
N SER A 94 22.68 10.36 5.87
CA SER A 94 22.20 11.66 6.35
C SER A 94 21.42 11.45 7.65
N VAL A 95 21.78 12.15 8.73
CA VAL A 95 21.15 12.06 10.05
C VAL A 95 20.38 13.34 10.37
N PHE A 96 19.14 13.18 10.80
CA PHE A 96 18.19 14.24 11.10
C PHE A 96 17.66 14.11 12.53
N LYS A 97 17.29 15.22 13.15
CA LYS A 97 16.48 15.21 14.39
C LYS A 97 15.09 14.65 14.09
N MET A 98 14.65 13.69 14.88
CA MET A 98 13.27 13.22 14.81
C MET A 98 12.32 14.34 15.23
N GLN A 99 11.50 14.82 14.30
CA GLN A 99 10.39 15.67 14.66
C GLN A 99 9.38 14.87 15.50
N LYS A 100 9.33 15.13 16.80
CA LYS A 100 8.31 14.57 17.70
C LYS A 100 6.93 15.08 17.27
N LYS A 101 6.19 14.30 16.46
CA LYS A 101 4.78 14.60 16.17
C LYS A 101 4.02 14.63 17.50
N LYS A 102 3.39 15.75 17.85
CA LYS A 102 2.57 15.90 19.06
C LYS A 102 1.58 14.73 19.17
N PRO A 103 1.39 14.13 20.37
CA PRO A 103 0.39 13.08 20.55
C PRO A 103 -0.98 13.61 20.10
N LYS A 104 -1.57 12.95 19.11
CA LYS A 104 -2.90 13.33 18.59
C LYS A 104 -3.94 13.09 19.70
N SER A 105 -4.89 14.02 19.88
CA SER A 105 -5.94 13.97 20.89
C SER A 105 -6.78 12.68 20.84
N ARG A 106 -7.36 12.27 21.99
CA ARG A 106 -8.17 11.05 22.15
C ARG A 106 -9.32 10.94 21.13
N HIS A 107 -9.96 12.07 20.78
CA HIS A 107 -11.02 12.14 19.76
C HIS A 107 -10.57 11.66 18.37
N ARG A 108 -9.28 11.83 18.03
CA ARG A 108 -8.73 11.41 16.73
C ARG A 108 -8.46 9.91 16.63
N GLN A 109 -8.50 9.18 17.75
CA GLN A 109 -8.32 7.72 17.80
C GLN A 109 -9.64 6.95 17.61
N SER A 110 -10.79 7.58 17.86
CA SER A 110 -12.11 6.95 17.68
C SER A 110 -12.63 7.04 16.23
N ILE A 111 -12.03 7.86 15.38
CA ILE A 111 -12.45 8.04 13.98
C ILE A 111 -12.50 6.71 13.19
N PRO A 112 -11.49 5.83 13.23
CA PRO A 112 -11.55 4.54 12.54
C PRO A 112 -12.77 3.70 12.97
N PHE A 113 -13.14 3.75 14.25
CA PHE A 113 -14.26 2.99 14.78
C PHE A 113 -15.60 3.51 14.21
N PHE A 114 -15.84 4.82 14.24
CA PHE A 114 -17.07 5.38 13.67
C PHE A 114 -17.16 5.16 12.16
N LEU A 115 -16.03 5.27 11.45
CA LEU A 115 -15.98 4.97 10.02
C LEU A 115 -16.24 3.50 9.71
N PHE A 116 -15.73 2.59 10.55
CA PHE A 116 -16.04 1.17 10.44
C PHE A 116 -17.53 0.89 10.60
N ILE A 117 -18.16 1.46 11.63
CA ILE A 117 -19.61 1.32 11.82
C ILE A 117 -20.38 1.88 10.62
N ALA A 118 -20.03 3.08 10.15
CA ALA A 118 -20.66 3.68 8.98
C ALA A 118 -20.50 2.82 7.71
N ALA A 119 -19.29 2.29 7.48
CA ALA A 119 -19.02 1.41 6.34
C ALA A 119 -19.82 0.11 6.42
N VAL A 120 -19.85 -0.56 7.59
CA VAL A 120 -20.65 -1.78 7.80
C VAL A 120 -22.13 -1.50 7.55
N SER A 121 -22.68 -0.39 8.08
CA SER A 121 -24.08 -0.02 7.88
C SER A 121 -24.42 0.24 6.42
N LEU A 122 -23.58 0.99 5.69
CA LEU A 122 -23.83 1.31 4.28
C LEU A 122 -23.66 0.11 3.37
N VAL A 123 -22.66 -0.75 3.65
CA VAL A 123 -22.50 -2.04 2.95
C VAL A 123 -23.73 -2.93 3.21
N PHE A 124 -24.27 -2.95 4.43
CA PHE A 124 -25.48 -3.71 4.72
C PHE A 124 -26.70 -3.19 3.98
N VAL A 125 -26.89 -1.86 3.92
CA VAL A 125 -27.95 -1.24 3.12
C VAL A 125 -27.81 -1.61 1.62
N ASP A 126 -26.59 -1.55 1.08
CA ASP A 126 -26.32 -2.00 -0.29
C ASP A 126 -26.63 -3.50 -0.48
N GLY A 127 -26.31 -4.32 0.51
CA GLY A 127 -26.67 -5.74 0.54
C GLY A 127 -28.19 -5.96 0.47
N ILE A 128 -28.97 -5.18 1.20
CA ILE A 128 -30.45 -5.24 1.14
C ILE A 128 -30.93 -4.85 -0.25
N ILE A 129 -30.45 -3.73 -0.82
CA ILE A 129 -30.82 -3.27 -2.16
C ILE A 129 -30.56 -4.36 -3.21
N ARG A 130 -29.43 -5.07 -3.14
CA ARG A 130 -29.08 -6.14 -4.08
C ARG A 130 -29.87 -7.42 -3.85
N SER A 131 -30.16 -7.74 -2.58
CA SER A 131 -30.92 -8.93 -2.19
C SER A 131 -32.42 -8.80 -2.45
N ASP A 132 -32.92 -7.58 -2.65
CA ASP A 132 -34.34 -7.31 -2.88
C ASP A 132 -34.79 -7.49 -4.35
N SER A 133 -33.89 -7.95 -5.23
CA SER A 133 -34.25 -8.24 -6.63
C SER A 133 -34.97 -9.60 -6.77
N PRO A 134 -35.92 -9.74 -7.73
CA PRO A 134 -36.61 -11.03 -7.97
C PRO A 134 -35.65 -12.19 -8.22
N LEU A 135 -34.53 -11.94 -8.92
CA LEU A 135 -33.48 -12.92 -9.17
C LEU A 135 -32.72 -13.30 -7.89
N ALA A 136 -32.34 -12.33 -7.06
CA ALA A 136 -31.64 -12.62 -5.80
C ALA A 136 -32.50 -13.45 -4.83
N ARG A 137 -33.83 -13.24 -4.81
CA ARG A 137 -34.75 -14.03 -3.98
C ARG A 137 -34.85 -15.50 -4.40
N THR A 138 -34.44 -15.86 -5.61
CA THR A 138 -34.32 -17.27 -6.04
C THR A 138 -33.10 -17.97 -5.47
N GLN A 139 -32.07 -17.21 -5.08
CA GLN A 139 -30.81 -17.72 -4.53
C GLN A 139 -30.93 -18.01 -3.02
N LEU A 140 -31.42 -17.03 -2.26
CA LEU A 140 -31.78 -17.18 -0.86
C LEU A 140 -33.07 -16.40 -0.59
N GLN A 141 -34.05 -17.05 0.05
CA GLN A 141 -35.37 -16.47 0.28
C GLN A 141 -35.37 -15.34 1.31
N ASP A 142 -34.44 -15.36 2.28
CA ASP A 142 -34.31 -14.31 3.28
C ASP A 142 -33.31 -13.22 2.81
N PRO A 143 -33.80 -12.05 2.36
CA PRO A 143 -32.95 -10.98 1.85
C PRO A 143 -32.09 -10.34 2.96
N VAL A 144 -32.55 -10.39 4.22
CA VAL A 144 -31.80 -9.83 5.36
C VAL A 144 -30.60 -10.71 5.68
N PHE A 145 -30.79 -12.03 5.68
CA PHE A 145 -29.71 -12.98 5.88
C PHE A 145 -28.67 -12.91 4.74
N LEU A 146 -29.13 -12.83 3.49
CA LEU A 146 -28.24 -12.67 2.33
C LEU A 146 -27.44 -11.37 2.41
N ALA A 147 -28.07 -10.25 2.80
CA ALA A 147 -27.39 -8.98 3.02
C ALA A 147 -26.36 -9.05 4.17
N ALA A 148 -26.64 -9.82 5.23
CA ALA A 148 -25.69 -10.03 6.32
C ALA A 148 -24.45 -10.80 5.84
N ILE A 149 -24.64 -11.90 5.11
CA ILE A 149 -23.52 -12.69 4.54
C ILE A 149 -22.71 -11.84 3.56
N TYR A 150 -23.40 -11.09 2.69
CA TYR A 150 -22.77 -10.13 1.77
C TYR A 150 -21.87 -9.13 2.52
N THR A 151 -22.39 -8.55 3.60
CA THR A 151 -21.68 -7.56 4.42
C THR A 151 -20.46 -8.15 5.08
N VAL A 152 -20.60 -9.32 5.71
CA VAL A 152 -19.49 -10.06 6.32
C VAL A 152 -18.43 -10.40 5.28
N SER A 153 -18.85 -10.80 4.07
CA SER A 153 -17.95 -11.13 2.98
C SER A 153 -17.13 -9.92 2.52
N LEU A 154 -17.79 -8.81 2.19
CA LEU A 154 -17.12 -7.62 1.67
C LEU A 154 -16.23 -6.94 2.74
N ILE A 155 -16.75 -6.77 3.96
CA ILE A 155 -15.98 -6.22 5.08
C ILE A 155 -14.84 -7.16 5.47
N GLY A 156 -15.06 -8.48 5.41
CA GLY A 156 -14.05 -9.49 5.68
C GLY A 156 -12.89 -9.43 4.70
N ILE A 157 -13.17 -9.32 3.40
CA ILE A 157 -12.13 -9.17 2.36
C ILE A 157 -11.28 -7.93 2.64
N LEU A 158 -11.90 -6.76 2.80
CA LEU A 158 -11.18 -5.51 3.05
C LEU A 158 -10.44 -5.50 4.39
N GLY A 159 -11.09 -6.02 5.43
CA GLY A 159 -10.52 -6.11 6.76
C GLY A 159 -9.29 -7.01 6.79
N ILE A 160 -9.36 -8.19 6.17
CA ILE A 160 -8.24 -9.13 6.15
C ILE A 160 -7.09 -8.61 5.27
N HIS A 161 -7.40 -7.91 4.16
CA HIS A 161 -6.38 -7.18 3.38
C HIS A 161 -5.59 -6.21 4.26
N GLU A 162 -6.28 -5.30 4.96
CA GLU A 162 -5.61 -4.33 5.82
C GLU A 162 -4.91 -4.98 7.02
N LEU A 163 -5.48 -6.06 7.58
CA LEU A 163 -4.84 -6.84 8.63
C LEU A 163 -3.56 -7.51 8.15
N GLY A 164 -3.47 -7.93 6.90
CA GLY A 164 -2.25 -8.42 6.26
C GLY A 164 -1.12 -7.38 6.35
N HIS A 165 -1.42 -6.13 6.01
CA HIS A 165 -0.48 -5.03 6.20
C HIS A 165 -0.16 -4.78 7.68
N VAL A 166 -1.15 -4.82 8.58
CA VAL A 166 -0.91 -4.61 10.03
C VAL A 166 0.03 -5.68 10.58
N VAL A 167 -0.13 -6.95 10.20
CA VAL A 167 0.73 -8.05 10.61
C VAL A 167 2.16 -7.86 10.09
N ALA A 168 2.32 -7.52 8.80
CA ALA A 168 3.64 -7.23 8.23
C ALA A 168 4.33 -6.04 8.90
N ASN A 169 3.60 -4.96 9.13
CA ASN A 169 4.11 -3.79 9.84
C ASN A 169 4.55 -4.13 11.28
N ARG A 170 3.77 -4.94 12.01
CA ARG A 170 4.12 -5.41 13.36
C ARG A 170 5.39 -6.26 13.36
N LYS A 171 5.54 -7.17 12.39
CA LYS A 171 6.74 -8.01 12.22
C LYS A 171 8.01 -7.15 12.09
N TYR A 172 7.92 -6.02 11.38
CA TYR A 172 9.05 -5.09 11.18
C TYR A 172 9.11 -3.92 12.17
N GLY A 173 8.29 -3.92 13.22
CA GLY A 173 8.27 -2.85 14.23
C GLY A 173 7.78 -1.48 13.71
N ILE A 174 7.12 -1.45 12.55
CA ILE A 174 6.57 -0.24 11.94
C ILE A 174 5.22 0.08 12.59
N LYS A 175 5.08 1.29 13.13
CA LYS A 175 3.82 1.74 13.73
C LYS A 175 2.83 2.13 12.64
N ALA A 176 1.70 1.43 12.57
CA ALA A 176 0.55 1.76 11.71
C ALA A 176 -0.67 2.17 12.54
N SER A 177 -1.65 2.82 11.91
CA SER A 177 -2.98 3.01 12.50
C SER A 177 -3.83 1.74 12.44
N TRP A 178 -4.98 1.77 13.11
CA TRP A 178 -6.09 0.87 12.76
C TRP A 178 -6.63 1.21 11.35
N PRO A 179 -7.24 0.25 10.64
CA PRO A 179 -7.80 0.46 9.32
C PRO A 179 -8.91 1.51 9.33
N TYR A 180 -8.84 2.44 8.38
CA TYR A 180 -9.90 3.40 8.09
C TYR A 180 -10.73 2.84 6.93
N PHE A 181 -11.92 2.34 7.23
CA PHE A 181 -12.88 1.94 6.20
C PHE A 181 -13.54 3.19 5.63
N ILE A 182 -13.59 3.31 4.30
CA ILE A 182 -14.13 4.49 3.64
C ILE A 182 -15.54 4.14 3.16
N PRO A 183 -16.60 4.65 3.83
CA PRO A 183 -17.97 4.36 3.44
C PRO A 183 -18.25 4.81 2.01
N GLY A 184 -18.99 3.98 1.27
CA GLY A 184 -19.40 4.27 -0.10
C GLY A 184 -20.83 4.80 -0.20
N ILE A 185 -21.39 4.71 -1.40
CA ILE A 185 -22.76 5.09 -1.71
C ILE A 185 -23.52 3.81 -2.11
N PRO A 186 -24.46 3.32 -1.27
CA PRO A 186 -25.27 2.14 -1.57
C PRO A 186 -25.96 2.24 -2.92
N GLY A 187 -26.02 1.13 -3.65
CA GLY A 187 -26.57 1.03 -5.01
C GLY A 187 -25.56 1.36 -6.12
N ILE A 188 -24.52 2.15 -5.84
CA ILE A 188 -23.47 2.50 -6.81
C ILE A 188 -22.18 1.74 -6.49
N LEU A 189 -21.57 2.08 -5.35
CA LEU A 189 -20.35 1.45 -4.87
C LEU A 189 -20.42 1.41 -3.32
N PRO A 190 -20.54 0.23 -2.70
CA PRO A 190 -20.83 0.09 -1.27
C PRO A 190 -19.73 0.64 -0.35
N THR A 191 -18.50 0.70 -0.85
CA THR A 191 -17.32 1.16 -0.11
C THR A 191 -16.25 1.64 -1.08
N PHE A 192 -15.48 2.65 -0.68
CA PHE A 192 -14.28 3.07 -1.42
C PHE A 192 -13.02 2.30 -0.98
N GLY A 193 -13.19 1.27 -0.13
CA GLY A 193 -12.12 0.42 0.36
C GLY A 193 -11.77 0.72 1.82
N ALA A 194 -10.59 0.28 2.22
CA ALA A 194 -10.01 0.58 3.52
C ALA A 194 -8.54 0.96 3.33
N LEU A 195 -7.97 1.68 4.30
CA LEU A 195 -6.55 2.00 4.30
C LEU A 195 -5.98 2.12 5.71
N ILE A 196 -4.72 1.75 5.87
CA ILE A 196 -3.92 2.08 7.05
C ILE A 196 -3.03 3.30 6.81
N VAL A 197 -2.81 4.09 7.86
CA VAL A 197 -1.88 5.21 7.82
C VAL A 197 -0.58 4.80 8.52
N LEU A 198 0.50 4.69 7.74
CA LEU A 198 1.85 4.49 8.27
C LEU A 198 2.29 5.71 9.09
N ARG A 199 2.89 5.46 10.25
CA ARG A 199 3.39 6.53 11.16
C ARG A 199 4.91 6.66 11.15
N ALA A 200 5.60 5.83 10.36
CA ALA A 200 7.05 5.84 10.19
C ALA A 200 7.40 5.43 8.75
N ASN A 201 8.58 5.83 8.27
CA ASN A 201 9.09 5.41 6.96
C ASN A 201 9.57 3.96 7.02
N MET A 202 9.51 3.26 5.89
CA MET A 202 10.01 1.89 5.78
C MET A 202 11.53 1.88 5.80
N THR A 203 12.12 0.89 6.48
CA THR A 203 13.57 0.83 6.71
C THR A 203 14.36 0.64 5.43
N ASN A 204 13.96 -0.30 4.58
CA ASN A 204 14.65 -0.63 3.32
C ASN A 204 13.66 -1.17 2.28
N ARG A 205 14.14 -1.42 1.06
CA ARG A 205 13.31 -1.94 -0.05
C ARG A 205 12.71 -3.32 0.23
N ASN A 206 13.39 -4.20 0.97
CA ASN A 206 12.88 -5.53 1.30
C ASN A 206 11.63 -5.43 2.20
N VAL A 207 11.71 -4.59 3.23
CA VAL A 207 10.57 -4.33 4.12
C VAL A 207 9.42 -3.68 3.36
N MET A 208 9.73 -2.79 2.41
CA MET A 208 8.71 -2.20 1.52
C MET A 208 8.01 -3.25 0.65
N PHE A 209 8.75 -4.21 0.11
CA PHE A 209 8.19 -5.32 -0.65
C PHE A 209 7.28 -6.19 0.21
N ASP A 210 7.78 -6.65 1.37
CA ASP A 210 7.04 -7.54 2.26
C ASP A 210 5.74 -6.90 2.79
N VAL A 211 5.81 -5.62 3.17
CA VAL A 211 4.62 -4.88 3.62
C VAL A 211 3.65 -4.64 2.45
N GLY A 212 4.16 -4.32 1.26
CA GLY A 212 3.34 -4.09 0.07
C GLY A 212 2.62 -5.35 -0.42
N ILE A 213 3.22 -6.54 -0.30
CA ILE A 213 2.61 -7.78 -0.80
C ILE A 213 1.65 -8.45 0.20
N ALA A 214 1.86 -8.23 1.50
CA ALA A 214 1.14 -8.95 2.56
C ALA A 214 -0.38 -8.73 2.54
N GLY A 215 -0.81 -7.49 2.35
CA GLY A 215 -2.24 -7.16 2.26
C GLY A 215 -2.92 -7.80 1.05
N PRO A 216 -2.43 -7.56 -0.18
CA PRO A 216 -2.96 -8.17 -1.39
C PRO A 216 -3.05 -9.70 -1.33
N ILE A 217 -2.03 -10.39 -0.80
CA ILE A 217 -2.09 -11.86 -0.65
C ILE A 217 -3.21 -12.26 0.31
N ALA A 218 -3.28 -11.63 1.50
CA ALA A 218 -4.30 -11.95 2.50
C ALA A 218 -5.71 -11.68 1.97
N GLY A 219 -5.92 -10.52 1.34
CA GLY A 219 -7.19 -10.14 0.72
C GLY A 219 -7.58 -11.07 -0.42
N LEU A 220 -6.64 -11.46 -1.28
CA LEU A 220 -6.90 -12.33 -2.42
C LEU A 220 -7.32 -13.74 -1.99
N ILE A 221 -6.66 -14.32 -0.99
CA ILE A 221 -7.02 -15.64 -0.45
C ILE A 221 -8.47 -15.64 0.05
N VAL A 222 -8.85 -14.64 0.85
CA VAL A 222 -10.21 -14.52 1.36
C VAL A 222 -11.20 -14.26 0.24
N THR A 223 -10.85 -13.42 -0.73
CA THR A 223 -11.68 -13.15 -1.89
C THR A 223 -11.96 -14.43 -2.69
N MET A 224 -10.96 -15.30 -2.88
CA MET A 224 -11.16 -16.58 -3.55
C MET A 224 -12.11 -17.49 -2.77
N ILE A 225 -12.01 -17.56 -1.44
CA ILE A 225 -12.94 -18.34 -0.59
C ILE A 225 -14.37 -17.81 -0.73
N VAL A 226 -14.54 -16.49 -0.64
CA VAL A 226 -15.84 -15.84 -0.83
C VAL A 226 -16.37 -16.06 -2.25
N SER A 227 -15.50 -16.05 -3.26
CA SER A 227 -15.85 -16.28 -4.67
C SER A 227 -16.39 -17.69 -4.89
N ILE A 228 -15.71 -18.71 -4.34
CA ILE A 228 -16.16 -20.11 -4.39
C ILE A 228 -17.55 -20.20 -3.74
N TYR A 229 -17.71 -19.69 -2.52
CA TYR A 229 -18.99 -19.75 -1.82
C TYR A 229 -20.10 -18.97 -2.55
N GLY A 230 -19.84 -17.72 -2.94
CA GLY A 230 -20.78 -16.88 -3.68
C GLY A 230 -21.20 -17.50 -5.01
N SER A 231 -20.28 -18.22 -5.66
CA SER A 231 -20.57 -18.97 -6.88
C SER A 231 -21.54 -20.13 -6.60
N THR A 232 -21.38 -20.89 -5.52
CA THR A 232 -22.30 -22.02 -5.20
C THR A 232 -23.74 -21.59 -4.95
N ILE A 233 -23.98 -20.36 -4.47
CA ILE A 233 -25.32 -19.82 -4.22
C ILE A 233 -25.83 -18.95 -5.38
N SER A 234 -25.05 -18.79 -6.45
CA SER A 234 -25.50 -18.08 -7.66
C SER A 234 -26.43 -18.98 -8.49
N THR A 235 -27.15 -18.40 -9.43
CA THR A 235 -28.10 -19.14 -10.27
C THR A 235 -27.64 -19.15 -11.72
N LEU A 236 -27.83 -20.28 -12.40
CA LEU A 236 -27.62 -20.42 -13.83
C LEU A 236 -28.96 -20.28 -14.52
N ILE A 237 -29.00 -19.44 -15.55
CA ILE A 237 -30.15 -19.29 -16.44
C ILE A 237 -29.70 -19.63 -17.86
N SER A 238 -30.65 -20.02 -18.71
CA SER A 238 -30.33 -20.27 -20.12
C SER A 238 -29.90 -18.98 -20.83
N ALA A 239 -29.06 -19.08 -21.86
CA ALA A 239 -28.67 -17.92 -22.66
C ALA A 239 -29.88 -17.21 -23.30
N GLU A 240 -30.94 -17.96 -23.62
CA GLU A 240 -32.19 -17.41 -24.15
C GLU A 240 -32.95 -16.59 -23.09
N GLU A 241 -33.07 -17.10 -21.86
CA GLU A 241 -33.64 -16.33 -20.74
C GLU A 241 -32.81 -15.09 -20.44
N ALA A 242 -31.49 -15.22 -20.45
CA ALA A 242 -30.59 -14.10 -20.22
C ALA A 242 -30.79 -12.98 -21.25
N GLN A 243 -30.99 -13.35 -22.52
CA GLN A 243 -31.29 -12.40 -23.59
C GLN A 243 -32.66 -11.72 -23.39
N LYS A 244 -33.67 -12.45 -22.88
CA LYS A 244 -35.00 -11.88 -22.57
C LYS A 244 -34.95 -10.92 -21.39
N LEU A 245 -34.16 -11.22 -20.37
CA LEU A 245 -33.95 -10.35 -19.22
C LEU A 245 -33.13 -9.11 -19.60
N GLY A 246 -32.19 -9.23 -20.54
CA GLY A 246 -31.43 -8.10 -21.07
C GLY A 246 -30.79 -7.27 -19.95
N ASP A 247 -31.06 -5.97 -19.94
CA ASP A 247 -30.55 -5.00 -18.96
C ASP A 247 -31.05 -5.25 -17.52
N GLN A 248 -32.03 -6.13 -17.30
CA GLN A 248 -32.47 -6.53 -15.96
C GLN A 248 -31.44 -7.40 -15.25
N LEU A 249 -30.58 -8.09 -16.01
CA LEU A 249 -29.38 -8.71 -15.45
C LEU A 249 -28.38 -7.60 -15.21
N ALA A 250 -28.22 -7.17 -13.95
CA ALA A 250 -27.18 -6.22 -13.58
C ALA A 250 -25.80 -6.85 -13.85
N PRO A 251 -25.13 -6.57 -14.99
CA PRO A 251 -23.92 -7.26 -15.36
C PRO A 251 -22.77 -6.74 -14.50
N LEU A 252 -21.73 -7.55 -14.33
CA LEU A 252 -20.53 -7.10 -13.63
C LEU A 252 -19.83 -6.01 -14.48
N PRO A 253 -19.70 -4.75 -14.00
CA PRO A 253 -19.33 -3.60 -14.83
C PRO A 253 -17.99 -3.72 -15.59
N PHE A 254 -17.06 -4.53 -15.09
CA PHE A 254 -15.71 -4.70 -15.66
C PHE A 254 -15.43 -6.16 -16.05
N GLY A 255 -16.48 -7.00 -16.14
CA GLY A 255 -16.36 -8.44 -16.36
C GLY A 255 -15.72 -9.19 -15.19
N GLU A 256 -15.52 -10.49 -15.37
CA GLU A 256 -14.91 -11.38 -14.39
C GLU A 256 -13.38 -11.38 -14.51
N SER A 257 -12.70 -11.48 -13.36
CA SER A 257 -11.25 -11.71 -13.35
C SER A 257 -10.94 -13.17 -13.70
N LEU A 258 -9.73 -13.46 -14.21
CA LEU A 258 -9.30 -14.85 -14.46
C LEU A 258 -9.41 -15.74 -13.21
N LEU A 259 -9.13 -15.18 -12.02
CA LEU A 259 -9.25 -15.91 -10.75
C LEU A 259 -10.70 -16.17 -10.38
N MET A 260 -11.60 -15.22 -10.66
CA MET A 260 -13.03 -15.43 -10.45
C MET A 260 -13.56 -16.54 -11.36
N ILE A 261 -13.21 -16.51 -12.66
CA ILE A 261 -13.55 -17.57 -13.62
C ILE A 261 -13.03 -18.92 -13.12
N ALA A 262 -11.77 -18.99 -12.67
CA ALA A 262 -11.22 -20.21 -12.11
C ALA A 262 -12.02 -20.72 -10.90
N THR A 263 -12.41 -19.85 -9.96
CA THR A 263 -13.24 -20.25 -8.82
C THR A 263 -14.66 -20.70 -9.22
N MET A 264 -15.23 -20.14 -10.29
CA MET A 264 -16.54 -20.58 -10.82
C MET A 264 -16.44 -21.93 -11.52
N HIS A 265 -15.32 -22.23 -12.19
CA HIS A 265 -15.08 -23.57 -12.74
C HIS A 265 -14.98 -24.62 -11.63
N MET A 266 -14.38 -24.29 -10.47
CA MET A 266 -14.27 -25.21 -9.34
C MET A 266 -15.62 -25.63 -8.75
N THR A 267 -16.67 -24.81 -8.93
CA THR A 267 -18.03 -25.08 -8.43
C THR A 267 -18.95 -25.65 -9.50
N GLY A 268 -18.48 -25.84 -10.73
CA GLY A 268 -19.30 -26.29 -11.85
C GLY A 268 -20.26 -25.23 -12.39
N MET A 269 -20.10 -23.97 -11.99
CA MET A 269 -20.98 -22.85 -12.32
C MET A 269 -20.58 -22.15 -13.64
N VAL A 270 -19.84 -22.85 -14.49
CA VAL A 270 -19.49 -22.44 -15.85
C VAL A 270 -19.93 -23.56 -16.79
N THR A 271 -21.13 -23.42 -17.34
CA THR A 271 -21.76 -24.42 -18.21
C THR A 271 -22.11 -23.84 -19.57
N GLU A 272 -21.91 -24.61 -20.63
CA GLU A 272 -22.20 -24.19 -22.00
C GLU A 272 -23.69 -23.86 -22.17
N GLY A 273 -23.99 -22.79 -22.92
CA GLY A 273 -25.37 -22.36 -23.18
C GLY A 273 -26.10 -21.72 -21.98
N THR A 274 -25.40 -21.49 -20.87
CA THR A 274 -25.96 -20.84 -19.68
C THR A 274 -25.20 -19.57 -19.32
N VAL A 275 -25.88 -18.67 -18.62
CA VAL A 275 -25.32 -17.43 -18.06
C VAL A 275 -25.49 -17.47 -16.56
N LEU A 276 -24.42 -17.13 -15.84
CA LEU A 276 -24.46 -17.04 -14.38
C LEU A 276 -25.01 -15.68 -13.93
N VAL A 277 -26.05 -15.73 -13.11
CA VAL A 277 -26.58 -14.58 -12.38
C VAL A 277 -25.88 -14.52 -11.04
N ALA A 278 -24.98 -13.55 -10.88
CA ALA A 278 -24.16 -13.41 -9.69
C ALA A 278 -25.01 -13.17 -8.45
N SER A 279 -24.75 -13.94 -7.39
CA SER A 279 -25.29 -13.62 -6.07
C SER A 279 -24.68 -12.34 -5.52
N PRO A 280 -25.34 -11.65 -4.56
CA PRO A 280 -24.73 -10.53 -3.85
C PRO A 280 -23.36 -10.90 -3.29
N VAL A 281 -23.19 -12.12 -2.76
CA VAL A 281 -21.92 -12.61 -2.22
C VAL A 281 -20.86 -12.77 -3.32
N LEU A 282 -21.23 -13.28 -4.51
CA LEU A 282 -20.31 -13.33 -5.64
C LEU A 282 -19.93 -11.92 -6.14
N PHE A 283 -20.87 -10.97 -6.09
CA PHE A 283 -20.58 -9.56 -6.35
C PHE A 283 -19.59 -8.96 -5.31
N ALA A 284 -19.68 -9.35 -4.04
CA ALA A 284 -18.67 -8.97 -3.04
C ALA A 284 -17.27 -9.51 -3.39
N ALA A 285 -17.19 -10.75 -3.87
CA ALA A 285 -15.93 -11.32 -4.34
C ALA A 285 -15.40 -10.60 -5.59
N TRP A 286 -16.27 -10.27 -6.55
CA TRP A 286 -15.92 -9.46 -7.71
C TRP A 286 -15.32 -8.10 -7.29
N LEU A 287 -15.96 -7.40 -6.34
CA LEU A 287 -15.41 -6.17 -5.75
C LEU A 287 -14.06 -6.41 -5.08
N GLY A 288 -13.90 -7.52 -4.36
CA GLY A 288 -12.63 -7.90 -3.73
C GLY A 288 -11.50 -8.08 -4.74
N PHE A 289 -11.76 -8.78 -5.85
CA PHE A 289 -10.79 -8.95 -6.93
C PHE A 289 -10.46 -7.61 -7.58
N LEU A 290 -11.48 -6.78 -7.83
CA LEU A 290 -11.30 -5.46 -8.42
C LEU A 290 -10.43 -4.55 -7.53
N ILE A 291 -10.74 -4.47 -6.24
CA ILE A 291 -9.99 -3.63 -5.28
C ILE A 291 -8.55 -4.13 -5.16
N THR A 292 -8.35 -5.45 -5.08
CA THR A 292 -7.00 -6.04 -5.05
C THR A 292 -6.23 -5.72 -6.34
N PHE A 293 -6.87 -5.84 -7.51
CA PHE A 293 -6.28 -5.48 -8.80
C PHE A 293 -5.86 -4.00 -8.82
N LEU A 294 -6.76 -3.09 -8.45
CA LEU A 294 -6.48 -1.66 -8.42
C LEU A 294 -5.34 -1.35 -7.45
N ASN A 295 -5.30 -1.97 -6.27
CA ASN A 295 -4.22 -1.81 -5.30
C ASN A 295 -2.88 -2.37 -5.79
N LEU A 296 -2.89 -3.43 -6.61
CA LEU A 296 -1.68 -4.02 -7.19
C LEU A 296 -1.18 -3.30 -8.46
N MET A 297 -1.88 -2.29 -8.96
CA MET A 297 -1.36 -1.47 -10.04
C MET A 297 -0.03 -0.82 -9.62
N PRO A 298 1.01 -0.83 -10.48
CA PRO A 298 2.32 -0.26 -10.17
C PRO A 298 2.29 1.26 -10.28
N ALA A 299 1.50 1.88 -9.41
CA ALA A 299 1.17 3.29 -9.45
C ALA A 299 1.19 3.90 -8.05
N TRP A 300 1.80 5.09 -7.94
CA TRP A 300 1.74 5.92 -6.75
C TRP A 300 2.13 5.15 -5.47
N GLN A 301 1.45 5.42 -4.35
CA GLN A 301 1.54 4.77 -3.04
C GLN A 301 0.52 3.62 -2.90
N LEU A 302 0.03 3.07 -4.02
CA LEU A 302 -0.73 1.82 -3.97
C LEU A 302 0.22 0.68 -3.59
N ASP A 303 -0.32 -0.45 -3.17
CA ASP A 303 0.46 -1.64 -2.79
C ASP A 303 1.40 -2.08 -3.92
N GLY A 304 0.92 -2.11 -5.16
CA GLY A 304 1.69 -2.38 -6.36
C GLY A 304 2.75 -1.32 -6.65
N GLY A 305 2.51 -0.06 -6.24
CA GLY A 305 3.51 1.00 -6.28
C GLY A 305 4.69 0.71 -5.35
N HIS A 306 4.43 0.26 -4.12
CA HIS A 306 5.47 -0.19 -3.20
C HIS A 306 6.25 -1.40 -3.74
N LEU A 307 5.57 -2.36 -4.39
CA LEU A 307 6.20 -3.50 -5.04
C LEU A 307 7.09 -3.08 -6.22
N ALA A 308 6.57 -2.26 -7.14
CA ALA A 308 7.34 -1.76 -8.27
C ALA A 308 8.56 -0.93 -7.81
N ARG A 309 8.38 -0.08 -6.80
CA ARG A 309 9.44 0.76 -6.26
C ARG A 309 10.54 -0.03 -5.55
N SER A 310 10.18 -1.10 -4.85
CA SER A 310 11.12 -1.97 -4.16
C SER A 310 11.88 -2.88 -5.12
N ALA A 311 11.20 -3.46 -6.13
CA ALA A 311 11.79 -4.39 -7.08
C ALA A 311 12.59 -3.71 -8.21
N LEU A 312 12.08 -2.61 -8.76
CA LEU A 312 12.61 -1.99 -9.99
C LEU A 312 13.26 -0.61 -9.76
N GLY A 313 13.11 -0.05 -8.56
CA GLY A 313 13.67 1.26 -8.19
C GLY A 313 12.85 2.46 -8.70
N VAL A 314 13.35 3.68 -8.39
CA VAL A 314 12.62 4.95 -8.62
C VAL A 314 12.24 5.16 -10.09
N ARG A 315 13.19 4.93 -11.00
CA ARG A 315 13.02 5.28 -12.42
C ARG A 315 11.86 4.50 -13.06
N TRP A 316 11.86 3.19 -12.84
CA TRP A 316 10.83 2.30 -13.39
C TRP A 316 9.49 2.48 -12.68
N HIS A 317 9.47 2.71 -11.37
CA HIS A 317 8.23 3.01 -10.65
C HIS A 317 7.51 4.26 -11.21
N LYS A 318 8.26 5.32 -11.53
CA LYS A 318 7.68 6.52 -12.16
C LYS A 318 7.11 6.22 -13.54
N ILE A 319 7.85 5.49 -14.39
CA ILE A 319 7.38 5.09 -15.72
C ILE A 319 6.10 4.25 -15.59
N LEU A 320 6.12 3.22 -14.75
CA LEU A 320 5.00 2.33 -14.52
C LEU A 320 3.77 3.05 -13.95
N THR A 321 3.96 4.09 -13.14
CA THR A 321 2.85 4.91 -12.63
C THR A 321 2.11 5.60 -13.79
N TYR A 322 2.83 6.23 -14.72
CA TYR A 322 2.19 6.87 -15.87
C TYR A 322 1.59 5.86 -16.86
N VAL A 323 2.25 4.73 -17.09
CA VAL A 323 1.70 3.63 -17.89
C VAL A 323 0.39 3.13 -17.27
N SER A 324 0.36 2.95 -15.95
CA SER A 324 -0.84 2.54 -15.21
C SER A 324 -1.97 3.54 -15.37
N ILE A 325 -1.70 4.85 -15.30
CA ILE A 325 -2.70 5.90 -15.52
C ILE A 325 -3.31 5.76 -16.93
N VAL A 326 -2.48 5.60 -17.96
CA VAL A 326 -2.96 5.44 -19.35
C VAL A 326 -3.84 4.21 -19.49
N ILE A 327 -3.43 3.08 -18.91
CA ILE A 327 -4.21 1.83 -18.93
C ILE A 327 -5.55 2.01 -18.21
N LEU A 328 -5.57 2.67 -17.06
CA LEU A 328 -6.80 2.93 -16.30
C LEU A 328 -7.77 3.80 -17.11
N PHE A 329 -7.29 4.85 -17.77
CA PHE A 329 -8.11 5.66 -18.68
C PHE A 329 -8.67 4.82 -19.84
N ALA A 330 -7.82 4.03 -20.50
CA ALA A 330 -8.21 3.20 -21.63
C ALA A 330 -9.25 2.13 -21.26
N ARG A 331 -9.27 1.68 -20.00
CA ARG A 331 -10.23 0.69 -19.47
C ARG A 331 -11.45 1.31 -18.79
N GLY A 332 -11.58 2.64 -18.78
CA GLY A 332 -12.73 3.33 -18.20
C GLY A 332 -12.70 3.52 -16.68
N PHE A 333 -11.56 3.25 -16.02
CA PHE A 333 -11.37 3.50 -14.59
C PHE A 333 -11.03 4.98 -14.31
N TYR A 334 -11.85 5.90 -14.83
CA TYR A 334 -11.59 7.35 -14.77
C TYR A 334 -11.39 7.88 -13.34
N PRO A 335 -12.22 7.53 -12.33
CA PRO A 335 -12.05 8.06 -10.99
C PRO A 335 -10.68 7.67 -10.39
N MET A 336 -10.25 6.42 -10.58
CA MET A 336 -8.96 5.95 -10.10
C MET A 336 -7.80 6.58 -10.89
N ALA A 337 -7.92 6.68 -12.21
CA ALA A 337 -6.90 7.30 -13.05
C ALA A 337 -6.64 8.77 -12.65
N ILE A 338 -7.72 9.54 -12.43
CA ILE A 338 -7.66 10.94 -11.97
C ILE A 338 -7.05 11.03 -10.58
N LEU A 339 -7.44 10.15 -9.66
CA LEU A 339 -6.89 10.10 -8.31
C LEU A 339 -5.37 9.87 -8.35
N VAL A 340 -4.93 8.83 -9.06
CA VAL A 340 -3.51 8.48 -9.18
C VAL A 340 -2.73 9.62 -9.85
N LEU A 341 -3.25 10.22 -10.92
CA LEU A 341 -2.63 11.36 -11.60
C LEU A 341 -2.47 12.56 -10.65
N PHE A 342 -3.56 12.95 -9.97
CA PHE A 342 -3.57 14.10 -9.07
C PHE A 342 -2.56 13.94 -7.93
N PHE A 343 -2.51 12.76 -7.32
CA PHE A 343 -1.58 12.51 -6.23
C PHE A 343 -0.13 12.40 -6.72
N SER A 344 0.10 11.76 -7.87
CA SER A 344 1.41 11.66 -8.53
C SER A 344 2.08 13.02 -8.77
N MET A 345 1.29 14.06 -9.03
CA MET A 345 1.81 15.41 -9.24
C MET A 345 2.18 16.15 -7.95
N LYS A 346 1.59 15.78 -6.80
CA LYS A 346 1.57 16.63 -5.60
C LYS A 346 2.46 16.19 -4.45
N SER A 347 2.77 14.90 -4.29
CA SER A 347 3.55 14.45 -3.11
C SER A 347 4.88 13.80 -3.51
N PRO A 348 5.99 14.09 -2.80
CA PRO A 348 7.18 13.28 -2.89
C PRO A 348 6.85 11.86 -2.43
N GLU A 349 7.27 10.86 -3.20
CA GLU A 349 7.14 9.45 -2.85
C GLU A 349 7.82 9.17 -1.49
N SER A 350 7.21 8.32 -0.67
CA SER A 350 7.83 7.88 0.58
C SER A 350 9.00 6.94 0.27
N ALA A 351 10.19 7.51 0.12
CA ALA A 351 11.41 6.73 -0.08
C ALA A 351 11.73 5.90 1.19
N PRO A 352 12.24 4.67 1.05
CA PRO A 352 12.77 3.93 2.19
C PRO A 352 13.93 4.70 2.81
N LEU A 353 14.17 4.49 4.11
CA LEU A 353 15.27 5.14 4.81
C LEU A 353 16.62 4.68 4.24
N ASP A 354 16.76 3.40 3.94
CA ASP A 354 17.87 2.81 3.20
C ASP A 354 17.45 2.52 1.75
N ASP A 355 18.03 3.28 0.82
CA ASP A 355 17.79 3.19 -0.61
C ASP A 355 19.08 2.86 -1.41
N VAL A 356 20.07 2.26 -0.74
CA VAL A 356 21.39 1.88 -1.28
C VAL A 356 21.35 0.74 -2.30
#